data_AF-A0A443RZF6-F1
#
_entry.id   AF-A0A443RZF6-F1
#
_cell.length_a   1.000
_cell.length_b   1.000
_cell.length_c   1.000
_cell.angle_alpha   90.00
_cell.angle_beta   90.00
_cell.angle_gamma   90.00
#
_symmetry.space_group_name_H-M   'P 1'
#
loop_
_entity.id
_entity.type
_entity.pdbx_description
1 polymer ?
#
loop_
_entity_poly.entity_id
_entity_poly.type
_entity_poly.pdbx_seq_one_letter_code
_entity_poly.pdbx_strand_id
1 'polypeptide(L)'
;MNAIQLAQLTETKPEFLYRFLRWLSTLGILSENEEHLFSVTELGLCLKPGTENCVKSIAVFPMEPSPMPLSQLDYCLRTGEPAFDHLHGMSYFEYLHNNPDSRALFDEGMDQYAKVANTSMLVTGYDYTGFNHIIDLGGGNGKFLIEILKQTPNAKGTVLEIESAIETAKKAIAE
;
A
#
# COMPACT_ATOMS: atom_id res chain seq x y z
N MET A 1 -13.07 -23.37 -5.78
CA MET A 1 -12.20 -24.16 -6.71
C MET A 1 -11.29 -25.05 -5.87
N ASN A 2 -10.93 -26.24 -6.33
CA ASN A 2 -9.92 -27.05 -5.64
C ASN A 2 -8.49 -26.62 -6.02
N ALA A 3 -7.49 -27.17 -5.33
CA ALA A 3 -6.08 -26.85 -5.57
C ALA A 3 -5.60 -27.22 -6.98
N ILE A 4 -6.15 -28.26 -7.62
CA ILE A 4 -5.75 -28.66 -8.99
C ILE A 4 -6.18 -27.58 -10.00
N GLN A 5 -7.43 -27.13 -9.90
CA GLN A 5 -7.97 -26.05 -10.74
C GLN A 5 -7.20 -24.74 -10.53
N LEU A 6 -6.97 -24.37 -9.26
CA LEU A 6 -6.24 -23.14 -8.93
C LEU A 6 -4.76 -23.20 -9.37
N ALA A 7 -4.12 -24.37 -9.27
CA ALA A 7 -2.74 -24.55 -9.69
C ALA A 7 -2.56 -24.37 -11.20
N GLN A 8 -3.53 -24.80 -12.00
CA GLN A 8 -3.54 -24.53 -13.44
C GLN A 8 -3.65 -23.03 -13.74
N LEU A 9 -4.50 -22.30 -13.01
CA LEU A 9 -4.70 -20.86 -13.21
C LEU A 9 -3.53 -19.99 -12.73
N THR A 10 -2.77 -20.48 -11.75
CA THR A 10 -1.66 -19.74 -11.12
C THR A 10 -0.28 -20.27 -11.52
N GLU A 11 -0.23 -21.25 -12.41
CA GLU A 11 0.99 -21.92 -12.87
C GLU A 11 1.84 -22.48 -11.71
N THR A 12 1.18 -22.99 -10.67
CA THR A 12 1.83 -23.57 -9.48
C THR A 12 1.70 -25.09 -9.43
N LYS A 13 2.32 -25.72 -8.44
CA LYS A 13 2.19 -27.16 -8.19
C LYS A 13 1.01 -27.44 -7.26
N PRO A 14 0.06 -28.33 -7.62
CA PRO A 14 -1.14 -28.58 -6.81
C PRO A 14 -0.85 -28.95 -5.35
N GLU A 15 0.18 -29.75 -5.09
CA GLU A 15 0.56 -30.23 -3.76
C GLU A 15 1.11 -29.11 -2.86
N PHE A 16 1.91 -28.20 -3.42
CA PHE A 16 2.43 -27.05 -2.67
C PHE A 16 1.36 -25.97 -2.52
N LEU A 17 0.57 -25.74 -3.56
CA LEU A 17 -0.55 -24.79 -3.52
C LEU A 17 -1.57 -25.24 -2.48
N TYR A 18 -1.93 -26.52 -2.42
CA TYR A 18 -2.87 -27.03 -1.42
C TYR A 18 -2.42 -26.73 0.02
N ARG A 19 -1.13 -26.96 0.33
CA ARG A 19 -0.57 -26.65 1.66
C ARG A 19 -0.64 -25.15 1.97
N PHE A 20 -0.37 -24.31 0.98
CA PHE A 20 -0.46 -22.86 1.10
C PHE A 20 -1.91 -22.40 1.31
N LEU A 21 -2.85 -22.88 0.50
CA LEU A 21 -4.28 -22.56 0.63
C LEU A 21 -4.83 -23.00 1.98
N ARG A 22 -4.43 -24.17 2.49
CA ARG A 22 -4.75 -24.61 3.85
C ARG A 22 -4.23 -23.68 4.93
N TRP A 23 -2.99 -23.22 4.79
CA TRP A 23 -2.43 -22.24 5.72
C TRP A 23 -3.21 -20.92 5.68
N LEU A 24 -3.58 -20.43 4.49
CA LEU A 24 -4.45 -19.26 4.35
C LEU A 24 -5.83 -19.47 4.99
N SER A 25 -6.37 -20.70 4.95
CA SER A 25 -7.61 -21.02 5.68
C SER A 25 -7.44 -20.92 7.20
N THR A 26 -6.27 -21.28 7.75
CA THR A 26 -6.01 -21.08 9.19
C THR A 26 -5.93 -19.62 9.60
N LEU A 27 -5.59 -18.72 8.66
CA LEU A 27 -5.59 -17.28 8.85
C LEU A 27 -6.98 -16.65 8.59
N GLY A 28 -7.98 -17.45 8.21
CA GLY A 28 -9.31 -16.96 7.87
C GLY A 28 -9.39 -16.17 6.57
N ILE A 29 -8.35 -16.23 5.72
CA ILE A 29 -8.33 -15.58 4.39
C ILE A 29 -9.15 -16.40 3.39
N LEU A 30 -9.11 -17.73 3.53
CA LEU A 30 -9.90 -18.67 2.75
C LEU A 30 -10.75 -19.54 3.68
N SER A 31 -11.76 -20.19 3.11
CA SER A 31 -12.49 -21.28 3.74
C SER A 31 -12.34 -22.53 2.87
N GLU A 32 -12.10 -23.67 3.49
CA GLU A 32 -12.03 -24.99 2.85
C GLU A 32 -13.24 -25.82 3.30
N ASN A 33 -14.00 -26.39 2.36
CA ASN A 33 -15.11 -27.30 2.67
C ASN A 33 -14.64 -28.77 2.74
N GLU A 34 -15.56 -29.68 3.07
CA GLU A 34 -15.28 -31.12 3.16
C GLU A 34 -14.80 -31.77 1.84
N GLU A 35 -15.05 -31.11 0.70
CA GLU A 35 -14.64 -31.56 -0.64
C GLU A 35 -13.30 -30.93 -1.09
N HIS A 36 -12.56 -30.27 -0.18
CA HIS A 36 -11.32 -29.55 -0.48
C HIS A 36 -11.47 -28.43 -1.52
N LEU A 37 -12.66 -27.83 -1.58
CA LEU A 37 -12.92 -26.63 -2.36
C LEU A 37 -12.65 -25.40 -1.50
N PHE A 38 -11.91 -24.46 -2.06
CA PHE A 38 -11.61 -23.17 -1.43
C PHE A 38 -12.56 -22.07 -1.92
N SER A 39 -13.02 -21.25 -0.97
CA SER A 39 -13.75 -20.00 -1.20
C SER A 39 -13.05 -18.84 -0.48
N VAL A 40 -13.22 -17.63 -1.00
CA VAL A 40 -12.66 -16.40 -0.40
C VAL A 40 -13.59 -15.95 0.73
N THR A 41 -13.03 -15.61 1.88
CA THR A 41 -13.79 -15.05 3.02
C THR A 41 -13.92 -13.54 2.91
N GLU A 42 -14.63 -12.90 3.83
CA GLU A 42 -14.65 -11.44 3.94
C GLU A 42 -13.26 -10.84 4.11
N LEU A 43 -12.40 -11.43 4.96
CA LEU A 43 -11.01 -11.00 5.11
C LEU A 43 -10.21 -11.18 3.82
N GLY A 44 -10.41 -12.30 3.10
CA GLY A 44 -9.74 -12.54 1.82
C GLY A 44 -10.16 -11.56 0.72
N LEU A 45 -11.39 -11.03 0.77
CA LEU A 45 -11.86 -10.01 -0.17
C LEU A 45 -11.10 -8.68 -0.04
N CYS A 46 -10.48 -8.41 1.12
CA CYS A 46 -9.57 -7.27 1.28
C CYS A 46 -8.28 -7.41 0.45
N LEU A 47 -7.96 -8.59 -0.10
CA LEU A 47 -6.81 -8.75 -1.01
C LEU A 47 -7.20 -8.66 -2.49
N LYS A 48 -8.50 -8.49 -2.79
CA LYS A 48 -9.01 -8.40 -4.16
C LYS A 48 -8.86 -6.97 -4.70
N PRO A 49 -8.11 -6.75 -5.79
CA PRO A 49 -8.04 -5.44 -6.43
C PRO A 49 -9.42 -4.89 -6.80
N GLY A 50 -9.59 -3.58 -6.67
CA GLY A 50 -10.83 -2.87 -7.03
C GLY A 50 -11.94 -2.91 -5.98
N THR A 51 -11.73 -3.54 -4.83
CA THR A 51 -12.64 -3.41 -3.68
C THR A 51 -12.33 -2.13 -2.89
N GLU A 52 -13.34 -1.56 -2.23
CA GLU A 52 -13.19 -0.34 -1.43
C GLU A 52 -12.13 -0.49 -0.32
N ASN A 53 -12.12 -1.65 0.33
CA ASN A 53 -11.24 -2.01 1.45
C ASN A 53 -10.05 -2.87 1.00
N CYS A 54 -9.58 -2.69 -0.24
CA CYS A 54 -8.40 -3.41 -0.74
C CYS A 54 -7.15 -3.00 0.05
N VAL A 55 -6.38 -3.97 0.55
CA VAL A 55 -5.11 -3.81 1.26
C VAL A 55 -3.98 -4.61 0.60
N LYS A 56 -4.21 -5.11 -0.62
CA LYS A 56 -3.24 -5.94 -1.36
C LYS A 56 -1.87 -5.28 -1.43
N SER A 57 -1.82 -4.01 -1.80
CA SER A 57 -0.57 -3.31 -2.07
C SER A 57 0.18 -3.03 -0.77
N ILE A 58 -0.54 -2.74 0.33
CA ILE A 58 0.03 -2.68 1.69
C ILE A 58 0.71 -4.01 2.08
N ALA A 59 0.07 -5.14 1.75
CA ALA A 59 0.61 -6.46 2.10
C ALA A 59 1.84 -6.85 1.26
N VAL A 60 1.95 -6.32 0.03
CA VAL A 60 2.99 -6.73 -0.94
C VAL A 60 4.20 -5.80 -0.94
N PHE A 61 4.02 -4.47 -0.89
CA PHE A 61 5.15 -3.54 -1.05
C PHE A 61 6.30 -3.77 -0.04
N PRO A 62 6.08 -4.16 1.24
CA PRO A 62 7.19 -4.41 2.17
C PRO A 62 8.06 -5.61 1.79
N MET A 63 7.57 -6.46 0.89
CA MET A 63 8.27 -7.66 0.40
C MET A 63 9.04 -7.38 -0.89
N GLU A 64 8.94 -6.19 -1.48
CA GLU A 64 9.54 -5.82 -2.76
C GLU A 64 10.80 -4.95 -2.59
N PRO A 65 11.86 -5.17 -3.39
CA PRO A 65 12.08 -6.31 -4.28
C PRO A 65 12.40 -7.60 -3.52
N SER A 66 12.58 -7.50 -2.21
CA SER A 66 12.89 -8.63 -1.35
C SER A 66 12.43 -8.36 0.07
N PRO A 67 11.98 -9.39 0.82
CA PRO A 67 11.76 -9.27 2.26
C PRO A 67 13.07 -9.21 3.06
N MET A 68 14.23 -9.38 2.42
CA MET A 68 15.54 -9.44 3.08
C MET A 68 15.84 -8.26 4.02
N PRO A 69 15.55 -6.99 3.68
CA PRO A 69 15.73 -5.88 4.62
C PRO A 69 15.01 -6.08 5.96
N LEU A 70 13.80 -6.68 5.96
CA LEU A 70 13.05 -6.96 7.18
C LEU A 70 13.72 -8.03 8.06
N SER A 71 14.50 -8.92 7.44
CA SER A 71 15.26 -9.95 8.18
C SER A 71 16.53 -9.42 8.83
N GLN A 72 17.01 -8.21 8.46
CA GLN A 72 18.25 -7.59 8.95
C GLN A 72 17.98 -6.59 10.09
N LEU A 73 16.99 -6.86 10.95
CA LEU A 73 16.67 -5.99 12.08
C LEU A 73 17.86 -5.84 13.04
N ASP A 74 18.70 -6.87 13.18
CA ASP A 74 19.89 -6.82 14.02
C ASP A 74 20.94 -5.82 13.51
N TYR A 75 21.09 -5.67 12.18
CA TYR A 75 21.93 -4.63 11.58
C TYR A 75 21.42 -3.25 12.01
N CYS A 76 20.13 -2.97 11.80
CA CYS A 76 19.53 -1.69 12.18
C CYS A 76 19.75 -1.37 13.66
N LEU A 77 19.59 -2.36 14.55
CA LEU A 77 19.77 -2.18 15.99
C LEU A 77 21.24 -1.93 16.39
N ARG A 78 22.20 -2.50 15.66
CA ARG A 78 23.63 -2.37 15.98
C ARG A 78 24.23 -1.07 15.43
N THR A 79 23.78 -0.63 14.26
CA THR A 79 24.39 0.48 13.54
C THR A 79 23.56 1.77 13.61
N GLY A 80 22.25 1.65 13.79
CA GLY A 80 21.30 2.76 13.60
C GLY A 80 20.98 3.06 12.13
N GLU A 81 21.55 2.30 11.20
CA GLU A 81 21.43 2.55 9.75
C GLU A 81 20.31 1.68 9.13
N PRO A 82 19.61 2.15 8.07
CA PRO A 82 18.59 1.37 7.39
C PRO A 82 19.16 0.09 6.74
N ALA A 83 18.54 -1.06 7.03
CA ALA A 83 18.92 -2.33 6.41
C ALA A 83 18.72 -2.35 4.89
N PHE A 84 17.72 -1.62 4.38
CA PHE A 84 17.49 -1.52 2.94
C PHE A 84 18.72 -0.92 2.25
N ASP A 85 19.19 0.22 2.75
CA ASP A 85 20.34 0.95 2.22
C ASP A 85 21.61 0.09 2.27
N HIS A 86 21.80 -0.65 3.36
CA HIS A 86 22.91 -1.60 3.48
C HIS A 86 22.89 -2.70 2.42
N LEU A 87 21.72 -3.28 2.13
CA LEU A 87 21.58 -4.39 1.20
C LEU A 87 21.56 -3.96 -0.27
N HIS A 88 21.03 -2.78 -0.57
CA HIS A 88 20.78 -2.29 -1.93
C HIS A 88 21.75 -1.19 -2.37
N GLY A 89 22.56 -0.65 -1.45
CA GLY A 89 23.56 0.40 -1.75
C GLY A 89 22.97 1.77 -2.08
N MET A 90 21.67 1.96 -1.85
CA MET A 90 20.92 3.21 -2.07
C MET A 90 19.72 3.25 -1.14
N SER A 91 19.19 4.44 -0.88
CA SER A 91 17.99 4.58 -0.06
C SER A 91 16.77 3.95 -0.72
N TYR A 92 15.77 3.60 0.10
CA TYR A 92 14.51 3.04 -0.40
C TYR A 92 13.82 3.95 -1.44
N PHE A 93 13.79 5.27 -1.22
CA PHE A 93 13.17 6.20 -2.15
C PHE A 93 13.96 6.40 -3.44
N GLU A 94 15.29 6.34 -3.39
CA GLU A 94 16.13 6.30 -4.61
C GLU A 94 15.86 5.01 -5.40
N TYR A 95 15.70 3.88 -4.71
CA TYR A 95 15.30 2.63 -5.35
C TYR A 95 13.93 2.76 -6.04
N LEU A 96 12.92 3.31 -5.36
CA LEU A 96 11.60 3.53 -5.97
C LEU A 96 11.68 4.47 -7.18
N HIS A 97 12.50 5.53 -7.11
CA HIS A 97 12.69 6.43 -8.25
C HIS A 97 13.23 5.70 -9.48
N ASN A 98 14.15 4.76 -9.29
CA ASN A 98 14.75 3.97 -10.36
C ASN A 98 13.88 2.79 -10.83
N ASN A 99 12.81 2.46 -10.10
CA ASN A 99 11.95 1.29 -10.36
C ASN A 99 10.46 1.70 -10.38
N PRO A 100 9.95 2.17 -11.55
CA PRO A 100 8.59 2.68 -11.68
C PRO A 100 7.48 1.72 -11.22
N ASP A 101 7.64 0.42 -11.44
CA ASP A 101 6.66 -0.58 -11.01
C ASP A 101 6.60 -0.72 -9.48
N SER A 102 7.76 -0.73 -8.82
CA SER A 102 7.84 -0.71 -7.35
C SER A 102 7.28 0.61 -6.79
N ARG A 103 7.53 1.73 -7.48
CA ARG A 103 6.94 3.02 -7.11
C ARG A 103 5.43 3.02 -7.20
N ALA A 104 4.86 2.50 -8.30
CA ALA A 104 3.42 2.40 -8.46
C ALA A 104 2.78 1.53 -7.38
N LEU A 105 3.41 0.40 -7.02
CA LEU A 105 2.96 -0.46 -5.93
C LEU A 105 3.01 0.25 -4.57
N PHE A 106 4.10 1.00 -4.29
CA PHE A 106 4.23 1.79 -3.08
C PHE A 106 3.16 2.88 -2.99
N ASP A 107 2.97 3.66 -4.05
CA ASP A 107 1.98 4.74 -4.11
C ASP A 107 0.55 4.18 -3.93
N GLU A 108 0.22 3.05 -4.55
CA GLU A 108 -1.06 2.35 -4.33
C GLU A 108 -1.20 1.85 -2.89
N GLY A 109 -0.12 1.32 -2.30
CA GLY A 109 -0.08 0.91 -0.91
C GLY A 109 -0.33 2.06 0.06
N MET A 110 0.24 3.23 -0.19
CA MET A 110 0.01 4.43 0.62
C MET A 110 -1.44 4.94 0.51
N ASP A 111 -2.03 4.91 -0.69
CA ASP A 111 -3.45 5.23 -0.89
C ASP A 111 -4.37 4.26 -0.12
N GLN A 112 -4.08 2.96 -0.15
CA GLN A 112 -4.81 1.96 0.62
C GLN A 112 -4.63 2.17 2.14
N TYR A 113 -3.41 2.49 2.58
CA TYR A 113 -3.12 2.72 4.00
C TYR A 113 -3.86 3.94 4.54
N ALA A 114 -3.91 5.03 3.78
CA ALA A 114 -4.66 6.23 4.14
C ALA A 114 -6.15 5.93 4.38
N LYS A 115 -6.76 5.09 3.54
CA LYS A 115 -8.15 4.63 3.72
C LYS A 115 -8.34 3.83 5.00
N VAL A 116 -7.47 2.84 5.24
CA VAL A 116 -7.55 1.99 6.45
C VAL A 116 -7.31 2.80 7.73
N ALA A 117 -6.37 3.74 7.70
CA ALA A 117 -6.10 4.66 8.79
C ALA A 117 -7.20 5.72 9.00
N ASN A 118 -8.24 5.71 8.16
CA ASN A 118 -9.39 6.61 8.19
C ASN A 118 -8.94 8.09 8.20
N THR A 119 -7.97 8.43 7.35
CA THR A 119 -7.44 9.81 7.27
C THR A 119 -8.49 10.84 6.86
N SER A 120 -9.64 10.41 6.33
CA SER A 120 -10.81 11.27 6.11
C SER A 120 -11.31 11.92 7.41
N MET A 121 -11.10 11.30 8.57
CA MET A 121 -11.38 11.95 9.86
C MET A 121 -10.49 13.15 10.13
N LEU A 122 -9.28 13.21 9.56
CA LEU A 122 -8.43 14.39 9.71
C LEU A 122 -8.99 15.55 8.90
N VAL A 123 -9.69 15.27 7.80
CA VAL A 123 -10.35 16.29 6.97
C VAL A 123 -11.57 16.87 7.72
N THR A 124 -12.39 16.04 8.37
CA THR A 124 -13.62 16.49 9.05
C THR A 124 -13.44 16.81 10.54
N GLY A 125 -12.39 16.29 11.16
CA GLY A 125 -12.14 16.37 12.60
C GLY A 125 -11.37 17.61 13.04
N TYR A 126 -10.99 18.49 12.11
CA TYR A 126 -10.30 19.73 12.39
C TYR A 126 -10.90 20.89 11.59
N ASP A 127 -11.01 22.06 12.21
CA ASP A 127 -11.51 23.27 11.54
C ASP A 127 -10.38 23.99 10.82
N TYR A 128 -10.37 23.84 9.49
CA TYR A 128 -9.39 24.48 8.61
C TYR A 128 -9.83 25.87 8.12
N THR A 129 -11.04 26.34 8.46
CA THR A 129 -11.60 27.59 7.90
C THR A 129 -10.85 28.85 8.34
N GLY A 130 -10.06 28.76 9.42
CA GLY A 130 -9.21 29.85 9.90
C GLY A 130 -7.94 30.09 9.06
N PHE A 131 -7.63 29.23 8.08
CA PHE A 131 -6.40 29.33 7.29
C PHE A 131 -6.65 29.84 5.88
N ASN A 132 -5.83 30.80 5.43
CA ASN A 132 -5.89 31.33 4.07
C ASN A 132 -4.99 30.55 3.09
N HIS A 133 -4.01 29.81 3.60
CA HIS A 133 -3.10 28.99 2.80
C HIS A 133 -2.66 27.77 3.61
N ILE A 134 -2.91 26.58 3.07
CA ILE A 134 -2.58 25.30 3.68
C ILE A 134 -1.50 24.63 2.83
N ILE A 135 -0.43 24.16 3.47
CA ILE A 135 0.70 23.49 2.82
C ILE A 135 0.76 22.05 3.32
N ASP A 136 0.69 21.10 2.40
CA ASP A 136 0.81 19.67 2.67
C ASP A 136 2.26 19.23 2.38
N LEU A 137 3.04 19.05 3.45
CA LEU A 137 4.46 18.70 3.40
C LEU A 137 4.60 17.17 3.30
N GLY A 138 5.13 16.67 2.18
CA GLY A 138 5.12 15.23 1.90
C GLY A 138 3.72 14.72 1.52
N GLY A 139 2.93 15.57 0.85
CA GLY A 139 1.52 15.30 0.54
C GLY A 139 1.27 14.23 -0.53
N GLY A 140 2.31 13.58 -1.05
CA GLY A 140 2.21 12.54 -2.06
C GLY A 140 1.43 12.98 -3.30
N ASN A 141 0.29 12.34 -3.56
CA ASN A 141 -0.58 12.66 -4.70
C ASN A 141 -1.52 13.86 -4.46
N GLY A 142 -1.46 14.52 -3.31
CA GLY A 142 -2.23 15.73 -3.01
C GLY A 142 -3.72 15.52 -2.70
N LYS A 143 -4.24 14.28 -2.75
CA LYS A 143 -5.67 14.00 -2.51
C LYS A 143 -6.13 14.48 -1.13
N PHE A 144 -5.29 14.36 -0.11
CA PHE A 144 -5.61 14.81 1.24
C PHE A 144 -5.85 16.32 1.30
N LEU A 145 -4.93 17.12 0.76
CA LEU A 145 -5.09 18.57 0.66
C LEU A 145 -6.32 18.97 -0.18
N ILE A 146 -6.59 18.27 -1.28
CA ILE A 146 -7.78 18.50 -2.11
C ILE A 146 -9.07 18.36 -1.29
N GLU A 147 -9.18 17.31 -0.47
CA GLU A 147 -10.36 17.11 0.39
C GLU A 147 -10.51 18.19 1.47
N ILE A 148 -9.40 18.69 2.03
CA ILE A 148 -9.44 19.83 2.96
C ILE A 148 -9.96 21.08 2.25
N LEU A 149 -9.43 21.39 1.05
CA LEU A 149 -9.78 22.60 0.32
C LEU A 149 -11.24 22.64 -0.13
N LYS A 150 -11.88 21.49 -0.34
CA LYS A 150 -13.34 21.41 -0.58
C LYS A 150 -14.17 21.99 0.55
N GLN A 151 -13.65 22.00 1.78
CA GLN A 151 -14.32 22.55 2.97
C GLN A 151 -13.83 23.96 3.32
N THR A 152 -12.77 24.45 2.67
CA THR A 152 -12.19 25.78 2.89
C THR A 152 -12.14 26.58 1.58
N PRO A 153 -13.28 27.04 1.04
CA PRO A 153 -13.35 27.62 -0.31
C PRO A 153 -12.53 28.91 -0.48
N ASN A 154 -12.15 29.57 0.61
CA ASN A 154 -11.34 30.79 0.59
C ASN A 154 -9.82 30.51 0.73
N ALA A 155 -9.42 29.28 1.02
CA ALA A 155 -8.03 28.91 1.24
C ALA A 155 -7.35 28.53 -0.08
N LYS A 156 -6.04 28.77 -0.16
CA LYS A 156 -5.16 28.22 -1.19
C LYS A 156 -4.44 26.98 -0.67
N GLY A 157 -4.04 26.10 -1.59
CA GLY A 157 -3.26 24.89 -1.28
C GLY A 157 -1.88 24.90 -1.90
N THR A 158 -0.91 24.24 -1.26
CA THR A 158 0.34 23.83 -1.89
C THR A 158 0.74 22.44 -1.41
N VAL A 159 0.99 21.52 -2.33
CA VAL A 159 1.64 20.23 -2.02
C VAL A 159 3.13 20.42 -2.21
N LEU A 160 3.92 20.17 -1.16
CA LEU A 160 5.37 20.15 -1.24
C LEU A 160 5.83 18.69 -1.22
N GLU A 161 6.52 18.28 -2.28
CA GLU A 161 6.95 16.90 -2.49
C GLU A 161 8.32 16.85 -3.17
N ILE A 162 8.94 15.67 -3.13
CA ILE A 162 10.17 15.41 -3.90
C ILE A 162 9.87 15.39 -5.39
N GLU A 163 10.86 15.75 -6.22
CA GLU A 163 10.69 15.92 -7.67
C GLU A 163 10.05 14.70 -8.36
N SER A 164 10.42 13.50 -7.92
CA SER A 164 9.86 12.24 -8.44
C SER A 164 8.36 12.06 -8.19
N ALA A 165 7.76 12.77 -7.22
CA ALA A 165 6.35 12.65 -6.82
C ALA A 165 5.47 13.79 -7.37
N ILE A 166 6.07 14.91 -7.83
CA ILE A 166 5.36 16.13 -8.23
C ILE A 166 4.36 15.88 -9.36
N GLU A 167 4.72 15.08 -10.37
CA GLU A 167 3.85 14.84 -11.53
C GLU A 167 2.58 14.08 -11.16
N THR A 168 2.64 13.20 -10.16
CA THR A 168 1.46 12.50 -9.64
C THR A 168 0.51 13.49 -8.95
N ALA A 169 1.05 14.42 -8.13
CA ALA A 169 0.26 15.46 -7.48
C ALA A 169 -0.39 16.41 -8.49
N LYS A 170 0.35 16.84 -9.52
CA LYS A 170 -0.16 17.74 -10.57
C LYS A 170 -1.37 17.15 -11.29
N LYS A 171 -1.36 15.86 -11.60
CA LYS A 171 -2.50 15.19 -12.26
C LYS A 171 -3.75 15.25 -11.40
N ALA A 172 -3.64 14.92 -10.11
CA ALA A 172 -4.77 14.93 -9.19
C ALA A 172 -5.33 16.34 -8.93
N ILE A 173 -4.48 17.38 -8.95
CA ILE A 173 -4.91 18.78 -8.77
C ILE A 173 -5.62 19.34 -10.02
N ALA A 174 -5.31 18.81 -11.20
CA ALA A 174 -5.89 19.28 -12.46
C ALA A 174 -7.28 18.68 -12.78
N GLU A 175 -7.70 17.66 -12.05
CA GLU A 175 -9.01 16.99 -12.13
C GLU A 175 -10.06 17.68 -11.24
#